data_AF-A0A550GR77-F1
#
_entry.id   AF-A0A550GR77-F1
#
_cell.length_a   1.000
_cell.length_b   1.000
_cell.length_c   1.000
_cell.angle_alpha   90.00
_cell.angle_beta   90.00
_cell.angle_gamma   90.00
#
_symmetry.space_group_name_H-M   'P 1'
#
loop_
_entity.id
_entity.type
_entity.pdbx_description
1 polymer ?
#
loop_
_entity_poly.entity_id
_entity_poly.type
_entity_poly.pdbx_seq_one_letter_code
_entity_poly.pdbx_strand_id
1 'polypeptide(L)'
;GLYLLTPVLRVLVAYIKRRTFNFLLMLWFLGTAIVPILSLFTDYRLNSNVFILTGWLGYFLMGAYSLKTRVRSEVLYATLGLGLVWTTIGTYIIVGTIGERQSQFFYDAYSFSMIGVSVALFLILSTVSVERVEKRFPKGSRLLSLISQNTIPIYLFHIMILEALQNGFLGFQISLATMNPVLEIPLITAVTLLICLAIIYPLKKVPFVKRIIG
;
A
#
# COMPACT_ATOMS: atom_id res chain seq x y z
N GLY A 1 -15.10 -3.31 4.68
CA GLY A 1 -15.54 -1.96 5.11
C GLY A 1 -15.53 -0.96 3.96
N LEU A 2 -14.35 -0.58 3.48
CA LEU A 2 -14.19 0.53 2.53
C LEU A 2 -14.93 0.34 1.18
N TYR A 3 -14.94 -0.88 0.64
CA TYR A 3 -15.66 -1.18 -0.62
C TYR A 3 -17.18 -0.99 -0.50
N LEU A 4 -17.77 -1.26 0.67
CA LEU A 4 -19.20 -1.02 0.92
C LEU A 4 -19.51 0.48 1.02
N LEU A 5 -18.57 1.28 1.53
CA LEU A 5 -18.70 2.74 1.62
C LEU A 5 -18.37 3.47 0.31
N THR A 6 -17.73 2.79 -0.65
CA THR A 6 -17.33 3.36 -1.94
C THR A 6 -18.47 4.05 -2.70
N PRO A 7 -19.70 3.50 -2.83
CA PRO A 7 -20.80 4.22 -3.49
C PRO A 7 -21.15 5.53 -2.78
N VAL A 8 -21.16 5.56 -1.45
CA VAL A 8 -21.44 6.76 -0.66
C VAL A 8 -20.33 7.79 -0.85
N LEU A 9 -19.07 7.37 -0.76
CA LEU A 9 -17.90 8.23 -0.96
C LEU A 9 -17.86 8.81 -2.38
N ARG A 10 -18.25 8.03 -3.39
CA ARG A 10 -18.31 8.50 -4.79
C ARG A 10 -19.30 9.65 -4.94
N VAL A 11 -20.49 9.53 -4.37
CA VAL A 11 -21.49 10.60 -4.36
C VAL A 11 -20.97 11.82 -3.60
N LEU A 12 -20.39 11.61 -2.42
CA LEU A 12 -19.81 12.71 -1.63
C LEU A 12 -18.77 13.51 -2.43
N VAL A 13 -17.83 12.83 -3.08
CA VAL A 13 -16.77 13.47 -3.89
C VAL A 13 -17.33 14.17 -5.14
N ALA A 14 -18.47 13.73 -5.66
CA ALA A 14 -19.13 14.36 -6.81
C ALA A 14 -19.78 15.71 -6.45
N TYR A 15 -20.38 15.82 -5.26
CA TYR A 15 -21.16 17.00 -4.86
C TYR A 15 -20.43 17.95 -3.87
N ILE A 16 -19.30 17.53 -3.29
CA ILE A 16 -18.57 18.36 -2.33
C ILE A 16 -17.92 19.59 -2.98
N LYS A 17 -18.06 20.76 -2.34
CA LYS A 17 -17.36 21.98 -2.75
C LYS A 17 -15.86 21.88 -2.44
N ARG A 18 -15.01 22.46 -3.29
CA ARG A 18 -13.54 22.40 -3.16
C ARG A 18 -13.02 22.89 -1.80
N ARG A 19 -13.60 23.97 -1.25
CA ARG A 19 -13.23 24.52 0.06
C ARG A 19 -13.48 23.52 1.20
N THR A 20 -14.66 22.91 1.20
CA THR A 20 -15.05 21.89 2.20
C THR A 20 -14.20 20.63 2.05
N PHE A 21 -13.86 20.25 0.81
CA PHE A 21 -13.03 19.09 0.57
C PHE A 21 -11.59 19.28 1.07
N ASN A 22 -11.00 20.47 0.84
CA ASN A 22 -9.69 20.82 1.37
C ASN A 22 -9.69 20.83 2.90
N PHE A 23 -10.73 21.41 3.52
CA PHE A 23 -10.87 21.40 4.99
C PHE A 23 -10.91 19.98 5.55
N LEU A 24 -11.69 19.09 4.91
CA LEU A 24 -11.79 17.69 5.31
C LEU A 24 -10.44 16.97 5.20
N LEU A 25 -9.70 17.18 4.12
CA LEU A 25 -8.35 16.60 3.95
C LEU A 25 -7.34 17.17 4.95
N MET A 26 -7.39 18.47 5.24
CA MET A 26 -6.54 19.10 6.26
C MET A 26 -6.86 18.53 7.65
N LEU A 27 -8.13 18.37 7.98
CA LEU A 27 -8.56 17.79 9.26
C LEU A 27 -8.09 16.33 9.38
N TRP A 28 -8.23 15.55 8.30
CA TRP A 28 -7.72 14.19 8.25
C TRP A 28 -6.19 14.14 8.43
N PHE A 29 -5.47 15.01 7.73
CA PHE A 29 -4.02 15.08 7.82
C PHE A 29 -3.54 15.48 9.20
N LEU A 30 -4.20 16.45 9.85
CA LEU A 30 -3.95 16.79 11.25
C LEU A 30 -4.17 15.57 12.15
N GLY A 31 -5.30 14.88 12.00
CA GLY A 31 -5.65 13.72 12.80
C GLY A 31 -4.73 12.51 12.60
N THR A 32 -4.16 12.33 11.41
CA THR A 32 -3.34 11.15 11.07
C THR A 32 -1.85 11.38 11.17
N ALA A 33 -1.35 12.56 10.77
CA ALA A 33 0.08 12.86 10.81
C ALA A 33 0.51 13.53 12.14
N ILE A 34 -0.31 14.43 12.71
CA ILE A 34 0.09 15.22 13.88
C ILE A 34 -0.20 14.49 15.19
N VAL A 35 -1.33 13.79 15.30
CA VAL A 35 -1.70 13.07 16.53
C VAL A 35 -0.65 12.03 16.94
N PRO A 36 -0.11 11.19 16.03
CA PRO A 36 0.95 10.26 16.41
C PRO A 36 2.24 10.96 16.86
N ILE A 37 2.59 12.10 16.24
CA ILE A 37 3.76 12.89 16.65
C ILE A 37 3.57 13.43 18.07
N LEU A 38 2.38 13.93 18.40
CA LEU A 38 2.09 14.39 19.76
C LEU A 38 2.24 13.24 20.76
N SER A 39 1.76 12.03 20.42
CA SER A 39 1.91 10.86 21.29
C SER A 39 3.36 10.36 21.47
N LEU A 40 4.33 10.86 20.69
CA LEU A 40 5.75 10.62 20.93
C LEU A 40 6.33 11.53 22.04
N PHE A 41 5.76 12.72 22.23
CA PHE A 41 6.25 13.71 23.19
C PHE A 41 5.45 13.75 24.49
N THR A 42 4.23 13.21 24.51
CA THR A 42 3.38 13.12 25.70
C THR A 42 2.94 11.69 25.97
N ASP A 43 2.92 11.28 27.25
CA ASP A 43 2.40 9.97 27.70
C ASP A 43 0.89 9.75 27.41
N TYR A 44 0.22 10.77 26.88
CA TYR A 44 -1.17 10.70 26.47
C TYR A 44 -1.31 10.01 25.11
N ARG A 45 -1.73 8.75 25.15
CA ARG A 45 -2.18 7.99 23.97
C ARG A 45 -3.56 8.46 23.55
N LEU A 46 -3.63 9.54 22.77
CA LEU A 46 -4.84 9.90 22.06
C LEU A 46 -5.19 8.77 21.09
N ASN A 47 -6.34 8.14 21.29
CA ASN A 47 -6.81 7.07 20.42
C ASN A 47 -7.06 7.66 19.02
N SER A 48 -6.33 7.19 18.02
CA SER A 48 -6.47 7.64 16.63
C SER A 48 -7.88 7.41 16.06
N ASN A 49 -8.76 6.67 16.74
CA ASN A 49 -10.18 6.53 16.37
C ASN A 49 -11.06 7.72 16.79
N VAL A 50 -10.52 8.71 17.52
CA VAL A 50 -11.28 9.90 17.94
C VAL A 50 -11.69 10.79 16.75
N PHE A 51 -10.95 10.74 15.63
CA PHE A 51 -11.42 11.40 14.41
C PHE A 51 -12.20 10.40 13.54
N ILE A 52 -13.44 10.76 13.23
CA ILE A 52 -14.41 10.00 12.42
C ILE A 52 -13.86 9.61 11.02
N LEU A 53 -12.82 10.30 10.56
CA LEU A 53 -12.20 10.11 9.24
C LEU A 53 -10.79 9.53 9.29
N THR A 54 -10.32 8.94 10.39
CA THR A 54 -8.97 8.36 10.40
C THR A 54 -8.84 7.11 9.53
N GLY A 55 -7.58 6.77 9.23
CA GLY A 55 -7.27 5.55 8.53
C GLY A 55 -7.39 5.65 7.00
N TRP A 56 -7.81 4.55 6.39
CA TRP A 56 -7.85 4.33 4.95
C TRP A 56 -8.82 5.24 4.18
N LEU A 57 -9.82 5.82 4.85
CA LEU A 57 -10.82 6.70 4.22
C LEU A 57 -10.20 7.99 3.69
N GLY A 58 -9.32 8.64 4.46
CA GLY A 58 -8.68 9.87 4.00
C GLY A 58 -7.69 9.63 2.86
N TYR A 59 -7.02 8.47 2.83
CA TYR A 59 -6.22 8.04 1.68
C TYR A 59 -7.05 7.91 0.41
N PHE A 60 -8.24 7.30 0.51
CA PHE A 60 -9.16 7.17 -0.63
C PHE A 60 -9.60 8.55 -1.16
N LEU A 61 -9.97 9.46 -0.26
CA LEU A 61 -10.37 10.82 -0.63
C LEU A 61 -9.20 11.63 -1.20
N MET A 62 -8.00 11.48 -0.64
CA MET A 62 -6.80 12.16 -1.10
C MET A 62 -6.41 11.71 -2.51
N GLY A 63 -6.49 10.40 -2.80
CA GLY A 63 -6.29 9.90 -4.16
C GLY A 63 -7.26 10.52 -5.17
N ALA A 64 -8.55 10.60 -4.82
CA ALA A 64 -9.56 11.22 -5.68
C ALA A 64 -9.34 12.73 -5.87
N TYR A 65 -8.82 13.43 -4.85
CA TYR A 65 -8.44 14.84 -4.96
C TYR A 65 -7.21 15.04 -5.86
N SER A 66 -6.20 14.20 -5.68
CA SER A 66 -4.93 14.26 -6.42
C SER A 66 -5.14 14.04 -7.92
N LEU A 67 -6.06 13.17 -8.33
CA LEU A 67 -6.39 12.98 -9.75
C LEU A 67 -6.95 14.24 -10.43
N LYS A 68 -7.60 15.13 -9.67
CA LYS A 68 -8.13 16.41 -10.20
C LYS A 68 -7.06 17.49 -10.29
N THR A 69 -5.89 17.28 -9.69
CA THR A 69 -4.81 18.27 -9.60
C THR A 69 -3.63 17.84 -10.45
N ARG A 70 -3.18 18.69 -11.39
CA ARG A 70 -1.99 18.41 -12.18
C ARG A 70 -0.75 18.84 -11.40
N VAL A 71 0.10 17.89 -11.07
CA VAL A 71 1.41 18.11 -10.43
C VAL A 71 2.50 17.82 -11.45
N ARG A 72 3.60 18.59 -11.43
CA ARG A 72 4.76 18.34 -12.29
C ARG A 72 5.44 17.02 -11.90
N SER A 73 5.82 16.22 -12.89
CA SER A 73 6.45 14.91 -12.65
C SER A 73 7.75 15.01 -11.85
N GLU A 74 8.54 16.06 -12.05
CA GLU A 74 9.77 16.34 -11.29
C GLU A 74 9.53 16.42 -9.78
N VAL A 75 8.45 17.11 -9.38
CA VAL A 75 8.08 17.26 -7.97
C VAL A 75 7.65 15.90 -7.40
N LEU A 76 6.94 15.08 -8.18
CA LEU A 76 6.52 13.75 -7.74
C LEU A 76 7.73 12.84 -7.49
N TYR A 77 8.70 12.81 -8.41
CA TYR A 77 9.92 12.02 -8.22
C TYR A 77 10.76 12.54 -7.05
N ALA A 78 10.85 13.87 -6.87
CA ALA A 78 11.53 14.47 -5.73
C ALA A 78 10.84 14.10 -4.41
N THR A 79 9.51 14.20 -4.32
CA THR A 79 8.75 13.81 -3.12
C THR A 79 8.89 12.32 -2.82
N LEU A 80 8.90 11.46 -3.84
CA LEU A 80 9.11 10.03 -3.66
C LEU A 80 10.51 9.72 -3.13
N GLY A 81 11.55 10.28 -3.75
CA GLY A 81 12.94 10.08 -3.32
C GLY A 81 13.21 10.65 -1.93
N LEU A 82 12.85 11.92 -1.71
CA LEU A 82 13.05 12.60 -0.43
C LEU A 82 12.23 11.94 0.70
N GLY A 83 11.00 11.50 0.41
CA GLY A 83 10.16 10.83 1.39
C GLY A 83 10.72 9.48 1.82
N LEU A 84 11.26 8.69 0.89
CA LEU A 84 11.93 7.42 1.22
C LEU A 84 13.22 7.66 2.02
N VAL A 85 14.06 8.60 1.58
CA VAL A 85 15.29 8.96 2.31
C VAL A 85 14.97 9.45 3.72
N TRP A 86 13.95 10.30 3.86
CA TRP A 86 13.50 10.79 5.16
C TRP A 86 12.99 9.66 6.05
N THR A 87 12.27 8.69 5.49
CA THR A 87 11.76 7.55 6.25
C THR A 87 12.92 6.69 6.78
N THR A 88 13.93 6.44 5.94
CA THR A 88 15.14 5.70 6.34
C THR A 88 15.92 6.43 7.42
N ILE A 89 16.19 7.72 7.23
CA ILE A 89 16.94 8.54 8.21
C ILE A 89 16.14 8.71 9.50
N GLY A 90 14.86 9.04 9.40
CA GLY A 90 13.98 9.22 10.55
C GLY A 90 13.86 7.95 11.38
N THR A 91 13.75 6.79 10.73
CA THR A 91 13.76 5.50 11.43
C THR A 91 15.11 5.26 12.12
N TYR A 92 16.23 5.50 11.45
CA TYR A 92 17.56 5.32 12.04
C TYR A 92 17.76 6.20 13.28
N ILE A 93 17.32 7.47 13.23
CA ILE A 93 17.40 8.40 14.36
C ILE A 93 16.51 7.96 15.53
N ILE A 94 15.25 7.57 15.27
CA ILE A 94 14.34 7.12 16.33
C ILE A 94 14.86 5.85 17.00
N VAL A 95 15.32 4.88 16.20
CA VAL A 95 15.89 3.64 16.73
C VAL A 95 17.13 3.92 17.58
N GLY A 96 18.00 4.84 17.14
CA GLY A 96 19.20 5.23 17.88
C GLY A 96 18.94 6.04 19.15
N THR A 97 17.77 6.68 19.30
CA THR A 97 17.47 7.58 20.44
C THR A 97 16.46 7.02 21.44
N ILE A 98 15.41 6.36 20.95
CA ILE A 98 14.25 5.90 21.75
C ILE A 98 14.22 4.37 21.85
N GLY A 99 15.01 3.67 21.03
CA GLY A 99 15.13 2.22 20.99
C GLY A 99 14.18 1.54 19.97
N GLU A 100 14.44 0.26 19.69
CA GLU A 100 13.77 -0.50 18.62
C GLU A 100 12.24 -0.60 18.72
N ARG A 101 11.67 -0.34 19.91
CA ARG A 101 10.22 -0.37 20.14
C ARG A 101 9.43 0.65 19.29
N GLN A 102 10.08 1.71 18.81
CA GLN A 102 9.47 2.73 17.95
C GLN A 102 9.99 2.68 16.50
N SER A 103 10.72 1.62 16.12
CA SER A 103 11.26 1.42 14.77
C SER A 103 10.20 1.49 13.66
N GLN A 104 8.96 1.11 13.97
CA GLN A 104 7.85 1.09 13.02
C GLN A 104 7.17 2.45 12.84
N PHE A 105 7.50 3.47 13.63
CA PHE A 105 6.76 4.74 13.64
C PHE A 105 6.78 5.43 12.27
N PHE A 106 7.96 5.59 11.67
CA PHE A 106 8.10 6.20 10.35
C PHE A 106 7.69 5.27 9.20
N TYR A 107 7.71 3.95 9.43
CA TYR A 107 7.23 2.94 8.49
C TYR A 107 5.70 2.83 8.46
N ASP A 108 5.01 3.34 9.48
CA ASP A 108 3.55 3.30 9.55
C ASP A 108 2.95 4.02 8.33
N ALA A 109 1.93 3.40 7.75
CA ALA A 109 1.18 3.96 6.64
C ALA A 109 0.56 5.32 7.00
N TYR A 110 0.41 5.67 8.27
CA TYR A 110 -0.11 6.98 8.68
C TYR A 110 0.96 8.06 8.89
N SER A 111 2.24 7.74 8.70
CA SER A 111 3.32 8.72 8.82
C SER A 111 3.29 9.76 7.71
N PHE A 112 3.63 11.01 8.07
CA PHE A 112 3.70 12.16 7.15
C PHE A 112 4.47 11.84 5.86
N SER A 113 5.64 11.23 6.01
CA SER A 113 6.51 10.90 4.89
C SER A 113 5.90 9.82 4.00
N MET A 114 5.27 8.82 4.59
CA MET A 114 4.65 7.71 3.86
C MET A 114 3.37 8.15 3.12
N ILE A 115 2.61 9.12 3.66
CA ILE A 115 1.49 9.76 2.96
C ILE A 115 1.99 10.44 1.69
N GLY A 116 3.07 11.23 1.79
CA GLY A 116 3.67 11.92 0.64
C GLY A 116 4.17 10.95 -0.43
N VAL A 117 4.93 9.92 -0.04
CA VAL A 117 5.44 8.88 -0.94
C VAL A 117 4.29 8.15 -1.63
N SER A 118 3.24 7.77 -0.90
CA SER A 118 2.09 7.04 -1.44
C SER A 118 1.33 7.86 -2.48
N VAL A 119 1.10 9.15 -2.22
CA VAL A 119 0.42 10.04 -3.17
C VAL A 119 1.28 10.29 -4.40
N ALA A 120 2.59 10.50 -4.22
CA ALA A 120 3.52 10.68 -5.32
C ALA A 120 3.57 9.45 -6.23
N LEU A 121 3.72 8.26 -5.64
CA LEU A 121 3.72 6.99 -6.36
C LEU A 121 2.40 6.75 -7.09
N PHE A 122 1.26 7.00 -6.42
CA PHE A 122 -0.06 6.86 -7.03
C PHE A 122 -0.23 7.77 -8.26
N LEU A 123 0.18 9.04 -8.16
CA LEU A 123 0.12 9.97 -9.28
C LEU A 123 1.04 9.54 -10.43
N ILE A 124 2.28 9.13 -10.14
CA ILE A 124 3.20 8.61 -11.16
C ILE A 124 2.56 7.43 -11.89
N LEU A 125 2.05 6.44 -11.16
CA LEU A 125 1.38 5.26 -11.75
C LEU A 125 0.14 5.65 -12.56
N SER A 126 -0.65 6.63 -12.10
CA SER A 126 -1.84 7.09 -12.83
C SER A 126 -1.51 7.78 -14.17
N THR A 127 -0.30 8.32 -14.32
CA THR A 127 0.16 8.94 -15.59
C THR A 127 0.71 7.94 -16.59
N VAL A 128 1.05 6.72 -16.17
CA VAL A 128 1.60 5.68 -17.05
C VAL A 128 0.46 5.03 -17.84
N SER A 129 0.46 5.19 -19.16
CA SER A 129 -0.54 4.53 -20.02
C SER A 129 -0.22 3.05 -20.23
N VAL A 130 -1.18 2.19 -19.90
CA VAL A 130 -1.09 0.73 -20.05
C VAL A 130 -0.77 0.35 -21.50
N GLU A 131 -1.39 1.03 -22.47
CA GLU A 131 -1.18 0.81 -23.91
C GLU A 131 0.27 1.05 -24.35
N ARG A 132 0.97 2.03 -23.75
CA ARG A 132 2.37 2.33 -24.07
C ARG A 132 3.29 1.25 -23.51
N VAL A 133 2.96 0.72 -22.33
CA VAL A 133 3.70 -0.40 -21.72
C VAL A 133 3.50 -1.68 -22.53
N GLU A 134 2.28 -1.94 -22.99
CA GLU A 134 1.95 -3.11 -23.80
C GLU A 134 2.68 -3.12 -25.15
N LYS A 135 2.76 -1.97 -25.83
CA LYS A 135 3.53 -1.83 -27.08
C LYS A 135 5.03 -2.04 -26.89
N ARG A 136 5.60 -1.65 -25.74
CA ARG A 136 7.04 -1.76 -25.48
C ARG A 136 7.44 -3.16 -25.03
N PHE A 137 6.59 -3.87 -24.29
CA PHE A 137 6.90 -5.20 -23.74
C PHE A 137 5.73 -6.19 -23.90
N PRO A 138 5.54 -6.78 -25.08
CA PRO A 138 4.36 -7.62 -25.38
C PRO A 138 4.33 -8.95 -24.60
N LYS A 139 5.48 -9.50 -24.20
CA LYS A 139 5.53 -10.69 -23.33
C LYS A 139 5.26 -10.35 -21.87
N GLY A 140 5.80 -9.22 -21.41
CA GLY A 140 5.58 -8.71 -20.05
C GLY A 140 4.13 -8.29 -19.81
N SER A 141 3.48 -7.70 -20.81
CA SER A 141 2.07 -7.30 -20.73
C SER A 141 1.13 -8.50 -20.59
N ARG A 142 1.41 -9.62 -21.26
CA ARG A 142 0.65 -10.88 -21.07
C ARG A 142 0.78 -11.41 -19.65
N LEU A 143 1.99 -11.45 -19.12
CA LEU A 143 2.22 -11.88 -17.72
C LEU A 143 1.52 -10.93 -16.74
N LEU A 144 1.63 -9.62 -16.95
CA LEU A 144 0.98 -8.61 -16.12
C LEU A 144 -0.55 -8.73 -16.19
N SER A 145 -1.12 -9.00 -17.37
CA SER A 145 -2.55 -9.24 -17.56
C SER A 145 -3.00 -10.51 -16.83
N LEU A 146 -2.23 -11.59 -16.90
CA LEU A 146 -2.50 -12.82 -16.16
C LEU A 146 -2.49 -12.58 -14.65
N ILE A 147 -1.49 -11.86 -14.12
CA ILE A 147 -1.42 -11.54 -12.68
C ILE A 147 -2.61 -10.64 -12.30
N SER A 148 -2.89 -9.60 -13.08
CA SER A 148 -3.98 -8.65 -12.85
C SER A 148 -5.36 -9.34 -12.73
N GLN A 149 -5.66 -10.26 -13.66
CA GLN A 149 -6.91 -11.04 -13.64
C GLN A 149 -7.00 -12.01 -12.44
N ASN A 150 -5.88 -12.36 -11.83
CA ASN A 150 -5.81 -13.28 -10.69
C ASN A 150 -5.51 -12.56 -9.36
N THR A 151 -5.58 -11.22 -9.32
CA THR A 151 -5.18 -10.46 -8.12
C THR A 151 -6.01 -10.85 -6.88
N ILE A 152 -7.32 -11.05 -7.03
CA ILE A 152 -8.21 -11.43 -5.91
C ILE A 152 -7.82 -12.80 -5.33
N PRO A 153 -7.76 -13.89 -6.11
CA PRO A 153 -7.31 -15.17 -5.56
C PRO A 153 -5.87 -15.12 -5.05
N ILE A 154 -4.94 -14.47 -5.75
CA ILE A 154 -3.55 -14.32 -5.26
C ILE A 154 -3.56 -13.66 -3.87
N TYR A 155 -4.37 -12.62 -3.67
CA TYR A 155 -4.52 -11.97 -2.38
C TYR A 155 -5.11 -12.89 -1.29
N LEU A 156 -5.98 -13.85 -1.63
CA LEU A 156 -6.49 -14.79 -0.63
C LEU A 156 -5.47 -15.89 -0.30
N PHE A 157 -4.80 -16.43 -1.31
CA PHE A 157 -3.89 -17.58 -1.15
C PHE A 157 -2.50 -17.19 -0.67
N HIS A 158 -2.01 -15.97 -0.93
CA HIS A 158 -0.62 -15.62 -0.60
C HIS A 158 -0.31 -15.72 0.89
N ILE A 159 -1.27 -15.40 1.79
CA ILE A 159 -1.05 -15.53 3.24
C ILE A 159 -0.88 -17.00 3.62
N MET A 160 -1.73 -17.89 3.10
CA MET A 160 -1.63 -19.33 3.34
C MET A 160 -0.30 -19.90 2.84
N ILE A 161 0.16 -19.44 1.66
CA ILE A 161 1.42 -19.90 1.07
C ILE A 161 2.61 -19.35 1.84
N LEU A 162 2.59 -18.08 2.24
CA LEU A 162 3.63 -17.48 3.07
C LEU A 162 3.75 -18.21 4.40
N GLU A 163 2.63 -18.49 5.06
CA GLU A 163 2.60 -19.26 6.32
C GLU A 163 3.12 -20.69 6.10
N ALA A 164 2.74 -21.34 5.00
CA ALA A 164 3.24 -22.67 4.65
C ALA A 164 4.77 -22.68 4.42
N LEU A 165 5.31 -21.64 3.79
CA LEU A 165 6.72 -21.50 3.44
C LEU A 165 7.57 -21.12 4.66
N GLN A 166 7.04 -20.28 5.56
CA GLN A 166 7.68 -19.91 6.82
C GLN A 166 7.72 -21.07 7.81
N ASN A 167 6.63 -21.83 7.93
CA ASN A 167 6.56 -22.99 8.83
C ASN A 167 7.24 -24.25 8.26
N GLY A 168 7.68 -24.23 7.01
CA GLY A 168 8.45 -25.32 6.40
C GLY A 168 7.62 -26.51 5.94
N PHE A 169 6.31 -26.35 5.73
CA PHE A 169 5.42 -27.44 5.27
C PHE A 169 5.80 -28.00 3.89
N LEU A 170 6.58 -27.26 3.10
CA LEU A 170 7.07 -27.65 1.77
C LEU A 170 8.48 -28.27 1.79
N GLY A 171 9.02 -28.59 2.97
CA GLY A 171 10.33 -29.24 3.14
C GLY A 171 11.54 -28.30 3.15
N PHE A 172 11.32 -26.99 2.99
CA PHE A 172 12.34 -25.95 3.13
C PHE A 172 11.78 -24.81 3.98
N GLN A 173 12.57 -24.34 4.95
CA GLN A 173 12.25 -23.15 5.74
C GLN A 173 13.01 -21.96 5.16
N ILE A 174 12.27 -20.99 4.60
CA ILE A 174 12.83 -19.68 4.28
C ILE A 174 12.62 -18.83 5.52
N SER A 175 13.64 -18.75 6.36
CA SER A 175 13.58 -17.99 7.60
C SER A 175 14.12 -16.58 7.39
N LEU A 176 13.24 -15.60 7.68
CA LEU A 176 13.46 -14.15 7.67
C LEU A 176 14.69 -13.67 8.46
N ALA A 177 15.28 -14.55 9.26
CA ALA A 177 16.41 -14.26 10.13
C ALA A 177 17.77 -14.71 9.57
N THR A 178 17.80 -15.51 8.50
CA THR A 178 19.04 -16.20 8.06
C THR A 178 19.64 -15.64 6.78
N MET A 179 18.84 -14.98 5.93
CA MET A 179 19.32 -14.32 4.71
C MET A 179 19.29 -12.80 4.84
N ASN A 180 20.04 -12.11 3.98
CA ASN A 180 19.95 -10.65 3.89
C ASN A 180 18.53 -10.25 3.44
N PRO A 181 17.78 -9.44 4.22
CA PRO A 181 16.40 -9.05 3.91
C PRO A 181 16.22 -8.45 2.51
N VAL A 182 17.25 -7.81 1.98
CA VAL A 182 17.23 -7.19 0.64
C VAL A 182 17.04 -8.22 -0.47
N LEU A 183 17.59 -9.42 -0.31
CA LEU A 183 17.47 -10.52 -1.29
C LEU A 183 16.31 -11.43 -0.95
N GLU A 184 16.04 -11.62 0.34
CA GLU A 184 15.00 -12.53 0.81
C GLU A 184 13.59 -12.04 0.44
N ILE A 185 13.30 -10.74 0.64
CA ILE A 185 11.96 -10.19 0.38
C ILE A 185 11.54 -10.33 -1.10
N PRO A 186 12.38 -9.97 -2.10
CA PRO A 186 12.05 -10.21 -3.50
C PRO A 186 11.91 -11.71 -3.82
N LEU A 187 12.77 -12.54 -3.25
CA LEU A 187 12.76 -13.98 -3.49
C LEU A 187 11.48 -14.62 -2.97
N ILE A 188 11.10 -14.38 -1.71
CA ILE A 188 9.90 -14.95 -1.11
C ILE A 188 8.64 -14.46 -1.82
N THR A 189 8.63 -13.19 -2.27
CA THR A 189 7.53 -12.61 -3.04
C THR A 189 7.40 -13.28 -4.41
N ALA A 190 8.51 -13.49 -5.12
CA ALA A 190 8.52 -14.17 -6.41
C ALA A 190 8.08 -15.63 -6.28
N VAL A 191 8.61 -16.37 -5.30
CA VAL A 191 8.24 -17.76 -5.04
C VAL A 191 6.76 -17.87 -4.68
N THR A 192 6.28 -17.03 -3.76
CA THR A 192 4.86 -17.01 -3.36
C THR A 192 3.95 -16.72 -4.55
N LEU A 193 4.29 -15.73 -5.39
CA LEU A 193 3.53 -15.40 -6.58
C LEU A 193 3.48 -16.58 -7.57
N LEU A 194 4.61 -17.25 -7.81
CA LEU A 194 4.68 -18.40 -8.70
C LEU A 194 3.84 -19.58 -8.16
N ILE A 195 3.91 -19.87 -6.87
CA ILE A 195 3.10 -20.92 -6.23
C ILE A 195 1.61 -20.55 -6.31
N CYS A 196 1.23 -19.31 -6.00
CA CYS A 196 -0.14 -18.83 -6.16
C CYS A 196 -0.65 -19.07 -7.59
N LEU A 197 0.11 -18.65 -8.60
CA LEU A 197 -0.27 -18.83 -10.01
C LEU A 197 -0.36 -20.32 -10.39
N ALA A 198 0.56 -21.14 -9.90
CA ALA A 198 0.57 -22.59 -10.12
C ALA A 198 -0.64 -23.30 -9.50
N ILE A 199 -1.15 -22.82 -8.35
CA ILE A 199 -2.36 -23.35 -7.70
C ILE A 199 -3.63 -22.81 -8.36
N ILE A 200 -3.68 -21.52 -8.70
CA ILE A 200 -4.87 -20.89 -9.27
C ILE A 200 -5.17 -21.43 -10.67
N TYR A 201 -4.13 -21.71 -11.47
CA TYR A 201 -4.29 -22.23 -12.83
C TYR A 201 -5.11 -23.54 -12.92
N PRO A 202 -4.82 -24.61 -12.15
CA PRO A 202 -5.67 -25.81 -12.11
C PRO A 202 -7.00 -25.56 -11.39
N LEU A 203 -7.05 -24.73 -10.34
CA LEU A 203 -8.31 -24.42 -9.65
C LEU A 203 -9.35 -23.77 -10.58
N LYS A 204 -8.89 -22.96 -11.55
CA LYS A 204 -9.76 -22.36 -12.57
C LYS A 204 -10.38 -23.37 -13.54
N LYS A 205 -9.87 -24.61 -13.62
CA LYS A 205 -10.48 -25.68 -14.42
C LYS A 205 -11.71 -26.30 -13.72
N VAL A 206 -11.87 -26.08 -12.40
CA VAL A 206 -13.01 -26.60 -11.65
C VAL A 206 -14.17 -25.58 -11.69
N PRO A 207 -15.35 -25.95 -12.24
CA PRO A 207 -16.44 -25.01 -12.53
C PRO A 207 -17.01 -24.32 -11.27
N PHE A 208 -17.00 -25.00 -10.13
CA PHE A 208 -17.51 -24.47 -8.86
C PHE A 208 -16.59 -23.38 -8.26
N VAL A 209 -15.28 -23.61 -8.35
CA VAL A 209 -14.25 -22.72 -7.79
C VAL A 209 -14.08 -21.47 -8.65
N LYS A 210 -14.20 -21.61 -9.98
CA LYS A 210 -14.21 -20.47 -10.91
C LYS A 210 -15.27 -19.42 -10.55
N ARG A 211 -16.45 -19.84 -10.06
CA ARG A 211 -17.55 -18.92 -9.72
C ARG A 211 -17.28 -18.07 -8.47
N ILE A 212 -16.45 -18.56 -7.55
CA ILE A 212 -16.08 -17.86 -6.31
C ILE A 212 -14.88 -16.94 -6.54
N ILE A 213 -13.96 -17.36 -7.41
CA ILE A 213 -12.67 -16.72 -7.61
C ILE A 213 -12.67 -15.71 -8.78
N GLY A 214 -13.61 -15.85 -9.73
CA GLY A 214 -13.67 -15.09 -10.98
C GLY A 214 -13.24 -15.91 -12.20
#